data_AF-A0AAD4AHT2-F1
#
_entry.id   AF-A0AAD4AHT2-F1
#
_cell.length_a   1.000
_cell.length_b   1.000
_cell.length_c   1.000
_cell.angle_alpha   90.00
_cell.angle_beta   90.00
_cell.angle_gamma   90.00
#
_symmetry.space_group_name_H-M   'P 1'
#
loop_
_entity.id
_entity.type
_entity.pdbx_description
1 polymer ?
#
loop_
_entity_poly.entity_id
_entity_poly.type
_entity_poly.pdbx_seq_one_letter_code
_entity_poly.pdbx_strand_id
1 'polypeptide(L)'
;MKINWLAALLLAFGFINLAHGKEFVVSYDGFYDRLKVIEKGEFEFARVNFYVVDTATLAPCAIASGKIMTEKMEAPLAYTEQAQLLLPYDKKLDKDKAVVVLEPKNPQHSCQLKFQIEAEHFDSSHLTSASLFQLHTEFDELLSDLSGFFVSKLMSFLLPEQKGVLIEFSQPVSFSNKQIKCEDTVCKFAIDSAWQDSTMKLLSSNDRAEIVTVKPWIEK
;
A
#
# COMPACT_ATOMS: atom_id res chain seq x y z
N MET A 1 -2.67 -76.76 17.64
CA MET A 1 -2.30 -75.33 17.73
C MET A 1 -1.72 -74.94 16.37
N LYS A 2 -2.52 -74.53 15.38
CA LYS A 2 -3.05 -73.17 15.13
C LYS A 2 -1.98 -72.07 15.25
N ILE A 3 -1.54 -71.52 14.11
CA ILE A 3 -1.81 -70.12 13.69
C ILE A 3 -1.06 -69.83 12.36
N ASN A 4 -1.83 -69.49 11.32
CA ASN A 4 -1.41 -69.02 9.98
C ASN A 4 -1.09 -67.52 10.04
N TRP A 5 0.05 -67.06 9.51
CA TRP A 5 0.33 -65.63 9.30
C TRP A 5 0.52 -65.37 7.80
N LEU A 6 -0.60 -65.09 7.12
CA LEU A 6 -0.63 -64.44 5.81
C LEU A 6 -0.39 -62.94 6.03
N ALA A 7 0.80 -62.46 5.65
CA ALA A 7 1.11 -61.03 5.66
C ALA A 7 0.41 -60.34 4.48
N ALA A 8 -0.70 -59.65 4.76
CA ALA A 8 -1.36 -58.77 3.82
C ALA A 8 -0.60 -57.42 3.78
N LEU A 9 0.07 -57.14 2.67
CA LEU A 9 0.72 -55.87 2.39
C LEU A 9 -0.34 -54.88 1.88
N LEU A 10 -0.92 -54.10 2.79
CA LEU A 10 -1.81 -52.99 2.47
C LEU A 10 -0.95 -51.77 2.06
N LEU A 11 -0.80 -51.56 0.75
CA LEU A 11 -0.31 -50.30 0.18
C LEU A 11 -1.37 -49.22 0.40
N ALA A 12 -1.20 -48.44 1.47
CA ALA A 12 -1.98 -47.23 1.69
C ALA A 12 -1.55 -46.15 0.68
N PHE A 13 -2.28 -46.01 -0.42
CA PHE A 13 -2.23 -44.82 -1.27
C PHE A 13 -2.85 -43.67 -0.48
N GLY A 14 -2.01 -42.86 0.17
CA GLY A 14 -2.42 -41.60 0.78
C GLY A 14 -2.79 -40.62 -0.32
N PHE A 15 -4.07 -40.26 -0.42
CA PHE A 15 -4.51 -39.11 -1.20
C PHE A 15 -3.95 -37.85 -0.53
N ILE A 16 -2.91 -37.29 -1.14
CA ILE A 16 -2.37 -35.99 -0.75
C ILE A 16 -3.41 -34.95 -1.18
N ASN A 17 -4.27 -34.53 -0.25
CA ASN A 17 -5.09 -33.34 -0.46
C ASN A 17 -4.14 -32.14 -0.43
N LEU A 18 -3.72 -31.68 -1.60
CA LEU A 18 -3.11 -30.37 -1.75
C LEU A 18 -4.20 -29.36 -1.38
N ALA A 19 -4.13 -28.83 -0.16
CA ALA A 19 -4.95 -27.70 0.25
C ALA A 19 -4.56 -26.51 -0.62
N HIS A 20 -5.28 -26.28 -1.72
CA HIS A 20 -5.19 -25.03 -2.48
C HIS A 20 -5.67 -23.91 -1.56
N GLY A 21 -4.80 -22.92 -1.34
CA GLY A 21 -5.19 -21.71 -0.62
C GLY A 21 -6.35 -21.04 -1.32
N LYS A 22 -7.24 -20.43 -0.53
CA LYS A 22 -8.40 -19.74 -1.08
C LYS A 22 -7.92 -18.55 -1.91
N GLU A 23 -8.03 -18.68 -3.23
CA GLU A 23 -7.72 -17.60 -4.16
C GLU A 23 -8.51 -16.33 -3.79
N PHE A 24 -7.84 -15.20 -3.89
CA PHE A 24 -8.40 -13.88 -3.71
C PHE A 24 -8.54 -13.22 -5.08
N VAL A 25 -9.78 -12.96 -5.49
CA VAL A 25 -10.11 -12.39 -6.81
C VAL A 25 -10.72 -11.01 -6.63
N VAL A 26 -10.17 -10.02 -7.32
CA VAL A 26 -10.65 -8.63 -7.28
C VAL A 26 -10.78 -8.09 -8.70
N SER A 27 -11.87 -7.39 -8.96
CA SER A 27 -12.07 -6.70 -10.23
C SER A 27 -11.05 -5.58 -10.42
N TYR A 28 -10.52 -5.46 -11.64
CA TYR A 28 -9.53 -4.44 -11.98
C TYR A 28 -10.10 -3.02 -12.02
N ASP A 29 -11.41 -2.86 -12.24
CA ASP A 29 -12.10 -1.57 -12.30
C ASP A 29 -11.85 -0.69 -11.06
N GLY A 30 -11.89 -1.29 -9.87
CA GLY A 30 -11.60 -0.62 -8.61
C GLY A 30 -10.19 -0.04 -8.59
N PHE A 31 -9.19 -0.76 -9.09
CA PHE A 31 -7.82 -0.25 -9.19
C PHE A 31 -7.70 0.85 -10.23
N TYR A 32 -8.27 0.62 -11.42
CA TYR A 32 -8.26 1.55 -12.53
C TYR A 32 -8.85 2.90 -12.16
N ASP A 33 -9.96 2.93 -11.41
CA ASP A 33 -10.58 4.17 -10.97
C ASP A 33 -9.65 5.01 -10.08
N ARG A 34 -8.87 4.38 -9.19
CA ARG A 34 -7.91 5.08 -8.33
C ARG A 34 -6.68 5.52 -9.11
N LEU A 35 -6.15 4.66 -9.97
CA LEU A 35 -5.05 5.00 -10.88
C LEU A 35 -5.42 6.17 -11.80
N LYS A 36 -6.66 6.21 -12.30
CA LYS A 36 -7.18 7.30 -13.12
C LYS A 36 -7.19 8.64 -12.41
N VAL A 37 -7.39 8.67 -11.09
CA VAL A 37 -7.31 9.90 -10.29
C VAL A 37 -5.87 10.42 -10.29
N ILE A 38 -4.91 9.54 -10.00
CA ILE A 38 -3.47 9.88 -10.03
C ILE A 38 -3.07 10.43 -11.39
N GLU A 39 -3.46 9.73 -12.45
CA GLU A 39 -3.07 10.05 -13.84
C GLU A 39 -3.73 11.32 -14.39
N LYS A 40 -4.77 11.83 -13.72
CA LYS A 40 -5.44 13.07 -14.10
C LYS A 40 -5.08 14.25 -13.22
N GLY A 41 -4.61 14.00 -11.99
CA GLY A 41 -4.21 15.03 -11.06
C GLY A 41 -2.79 15.52 -11.33
N GLU A 42 -2.43 16.64 -10.69
CA GLU A 42 -1.09 17.21 -10.73
C GLU A 42 -0.36 16.90 -9.42
N PHE A 43 0.02 15.63 -9.25
CA PHE A 43 0.74 15.17 -8.05
C PHE A 43 2.21 14.90 -8.38
N GLU A 44 3.13 15.66 -7.80
CA GLU A 44 4.57 15.39 -7.96
C GLU A 44 4.96 14.09 -7.26
N PHE A 45 4.59 13.96 -5.98
CA PHE A 45 5.02 12.87 -5.11
C PHE A 45 3.87 11.98 -4.66
N ALA A 46 2.67 12.52 -4.41
CA ALA A 46 1.58 11.74 -3.84
C ALA A 46 1.07 10.68 -4.81
N ARG A 47 0.93 9.45 -4.30
CA ARG A 47 0.41 8.29 -5.05
C ARG A 47 -0.57 7.49 -4.20
N VAL A 48 -1.31 6.61 -4.88
CA VAL A 48 -2.10 5.56 -4.25
C VAL A 48 -1.49 4.21 -4.57
N ASN A 49 -1.16 3.46 -3.53
CA ASN A 49 -0.57 2.15 -3.62
C ASN A 49 -1.52 1.07 -3.08
N PHE A 50 -1.37 -0.13 -3.64
CA PHE A 50 -2.28 -1.26 -3.44
C PHE A 50 -1.53 -2.37 -2.71
N TYR A 51 -1.88 -2.63 -1.46
CA TYR A 51 -1.21 -3.63 -0.63
C TYR A 51 -2.14 -4.80 -0.33
N VAL A 52 -1.57 -5.99 -0.22
CA VAL A 52 -2.27 -7.17 0.28
C VAL A 52 -1.81 -7.44 1.70
N VAL A 53 -2.72 -7.36 2.65
CA VAL A 53 -2.41 -7.48 4.08
C VAL A 53 -3.28 -8.54 4.74
N ASP A 54 -2.78 -9.12 5.82
CA ASP A 54 -3.57 -9.99 6.67
C ASP A 54 -4.65 -9.17 7.40
N THR A 55 -5.89 -9.67 7.42
CA THR A 55 -7.04 -8.97 8.00
C THR A 55 -6.90 -8.73 9.50
N ALA A 56 -6.23 -9.62 10.23
CA ALA A 56 -6.11 -9.52 11.69
C ALA A 56 -4.94 -8.64 12.12
N THR A 57 -3.78 -8.78 11.45
CA THR A 57 -2.52 -8.14 11.86
C THR A 57 -2.16 -6.91 11.04
N LEU A 58 -2.77 -6.73 9.87
CA LEU A 58 -2.41 -5.73 8.85
C LEU A 58 -0.97 -5.84 8.33
N ALA A 59 -0.27 -6.94 8.63
CA ALA A 59 1.04 -7.23 8.08
C ALA A 59 0.94 -7.64 6.61
N PRO A 60 1.96 -7.40 5.78
CA PRO A 60 2.00 -7.87 4.39
C PRO A 60 1.71 -9.38 4.28
N CYS A 61 0.81 -9.73 3.38
CA CYS A 61 0.52 -11.13 3.08
C CYS A 61 1.56 -11.67 2.09
N ALA A 62 2.22 -12.78 2.44
CA ALA A 62 3.10 -13.47 1.50
C ALA A 62 2.28 -14.02 0.31
N ILE A 63 2.59 -13.57 -0.89
CA ILE A 63 1.93 -13.98 -2.14
C ILE A 63 2.73 -15.17 -2.73
N ALA A 64 2.04 -16.27 -3.05
CA ALA A 64 2.62 -17.41 -3.76
C ALA A 64 2.59 -17.22 -5.27
N SER A 65 1.46 -16.74 -5.79
CA SER A 65 1.29 -16.39 -7.20
C SER A 65 0.30 -15.24 -7.35
N GLY A 66 0.45 -14.50 -8.45
CA GLY A 66 -0.43 -13.40 -8.78
C GLY A 66 -0.54 -13.27 -10.29
N LYS A 67 -1.76 -13.01 -10.78
CA LYS A 67 -2.04 -12.82 -12.20
C LYS A 67 -3.13 -11.80 -12.43
N ILE A 68 -3.06 -11.16 -13.60
CA ILE A 68 -4.14 -10.39 -14.16
C ILE A 68 -4.69 -11.13 -15.38
N MET A 69 -6.00 -11.33 -15.43
CA MET A 69 -6.64 -12.07 -16.51
C MET A 69 -7.89 -11.36 -17.02
N THR A 70 -8.17 -11.53 -18.30
CA THR A 70 -9.46 -11.22 -18.94
C THR A 70 -10.02 -12.51 -19.53
N GLU A 71 -11.15 -12.46 -20.23
CA GLU A 71 -11.67 -13.61 -20.99
C GLU A 71 -10.69 -14.14 -22.04
N LYS A 72 -9.73 -13.33 -22.50
CA LYS A 72 -8.89 -13.63 -23.67
C LYS A 72 -7.39 -13.69 -23.38
N MET A 73 -6.96 -13.25 -22.20
CA MET A 73 -5.54 -13.22 -21.85
C MET A 73 -5.33 -13.47 -20.37
N GLU A 74 -4.16 -14.02 -20.06
CA GLU A 74 -3.63 -14.15 -18.71
C GLU A 74 -2.19 -13.66 -18.73
N ALA A 75 -1.82 -12.83 -17.75
CA ALA A 75 -0.47 -12.32 -17.58
C ALA A 75 -0.06 -12.38 -16.09
N PRO A 76 1.23 -12.63 -15.79
CA PRO A 76 1.71 -12.58 -14.41
C PRO A 76 1.58 -11.16 -13.86
N LEU A 77 1.19 -11.06 -12.59
CA LEU A 77 1.13 -9.78 -11.88
C LEU A 77 2.48 -9.50 -11.20
N ALA A 78 2.99 -8.28 -11.36
CA ALA A 78 4.16 -7.82 -10.62
C ALA A 78 3.76 -7.35 -9.21
N TYR A 79 4.57 -7.71 -8.21
CA TYR A 79 4.40 -7.28 -6.83
C TYR A 79 5.73 -7.23 -6.08
N THR A 80 5.79 -6.47 -4.99
CA THR A 80 6.98 -6.33 -4.13
C THR A 80 6.99 -7.35 -2.99
N GLU A 81 8.11 -7.44 -2.26
CA GLU A 81 8.21 -8.27 -1.05
C GLU A 81 7.24 -7.83 0.06
N GLN A 82 6.89 -6.54 0.09
CA GLN A 82 5.90 -5.96 1.00
C GLN A 82 4.45 -6.14 0.52
N ALA A 83 4.24 -7.02 -0.46
CA ALA A 83 2.94 -7.33 -1.04
C ALA A 83 2.22 -6.12 -1.65
N GLN A 84 2.99 -5.15 -2.17
CA GLN A 84 2.46 -4.07 -3.00
C GLN A 84 2.22 -4.62 -4.42
N LEU A 85 1.01 -4.45 -4.94
CA LEU A 85 0.66 -4.80 -6.31
C LEU A 85 1.08 -3.67 -7.24
N LEU A 86 1.85 -4.01 -8.28
CA LEU A 86 2.32 -3.07 -9.30
C LEU A 86 1.41 -3.17 -10.51
N LEU A 87 0.31 -2.43 -10.48
CA LEU A 87 -0.72 -2.43 -11.50
C LEU A 87 -0.54 -1.26 -12.47
N PRO A 88 -0.63 -1.48 -13.79
CA PRO A 88 -0.53 -0.40 -14.77
C PRO A 88 -1.82 0.42 -14.79
N TYR A 89 -1.77 1.69 -15.19
CA TYR A 89 -2.96 2.42 -15.62
C TYR A 89 -3.32 2.05 -17.06
N ASP A 90 -4.13 1.01 -17.23
CA ASP A 90 -4.52 0.48 -18.54
C ASP A 90 -6.04 0.50 -18.76
N LYS A 91 -6.48 1.32 -19.72
CA LYS A 91 -7.89 1.44 -20.18
C LYS A 91 -8.43 0.16 -20.81
N LYS A 92 -7.58 -0.63 -21.46
CA LYS A 92 -7.98 -1.87 -22.12
C LYS A 92 -8.31 -2.94 -21.09
N LEU A 93 -7.49 -3.07 -20.04
CA LEU A 93 -7.77 -3.99 -18.94
C LEU A 93 -9.10 -3.68 -18.23
N ASP A 94 -9.44 -2.41 -18.04
CA ASP A 94 -10.76 -2.00 -17.48
C ASP A 94 -11.93 -2.36 -18.42
N LYS A 95 -11.79 -2.05 -19.71
CA LYS A 95 -12.83 -2.36 -20.72
C LYS A 95 -13.05 -3.86 -20.89
N ASP A 96 -11.97 -4.63 -20.89
CA ASP A 96 -12.00 -6.09 -21.05
C ASP A 96 -12.34 -6.81 -19.72
N LYS A 97 -12.75 -6.05 -18.68
CA LYS A 97 -13.18 -6.55 -17.37
C LYS A 97 -12.17 -7.50 -16.74
N ALA A 98 -10.92 -7.06 -16.73
CA ALA A 98 -9.84 -7.80 -16.11
C ALA A 98 -10.13 -8.05 -14.63
N VAL A 99 -9.63 -9.18 -14.13
CA VAL A 99 -9.60 -9.51 -12.70
C VAL A 99 -8.17 -9.79 -12.28
N VAL A 100 -7.83 -9.35 -11.08
CA VAL A 100 -6.60 -9.68 -10.38
C VAL A 100 -6.87 -10.90 -9.52
N VAL A 101 -6.09 -11.96 -9.70
CA VAL A 101 -6.17 -13.21 -8.92
C VAL A 101 -4.87 -13.38 -8.16
N LEU A 102 -4.97 -13.57 -6.86
CA LEU A 102 -3.84 -13.77 -5.96
C LEU A 102 -4.00 -15.07 -5.17
N GLU A 103 -2.92 -15.81 -5.07
CA GLU A 103 -2.82 -16.98 -4.20
C GLU A 103 -1.92 -16.65 -3.00
N PRO A 104 -2.46 -16.61 -1.77
CA PRO A 104 -1.64 -16.48 -0.57
C PRO A 104 -0.74 -17.71 -0.37
N LYS A 105 0.50 -17.48 0.08
CA LYS A 105 1.42 -18.56 0.44
C LYS A 105 0.95 -19.35 1.67
N ASN A 106 0.29 -18.67 2.62
CA ASN A 106 -0.35 -19.32 3.75
C ASN A 106 -1.87 -19.34 3.56
N PRO A 107 -2.49 -20.52 3.31
CA PRO A 107 -3.93 -20.63 3.08
C PRO A 107 -4.77 -20.34 4.33
N GLN A 108 -4.16 -20.30 5.53
CA GLN A 108 -4.83 -19.99 6.78
C GLN A 108 -4.92 -18.49 7.05
N HIS A 109 -4.16 -17.65 6.33
CA HIS A 109 -4.24 -16.21 6.49
C HIS A 109 -5.42 -15.67 5.68
N SER A 110 -6.25 -14.85 6.31
CA SER A 110 -7.30 -14.10 5.62
C SER A 110 -6.67 -12.84 5.06
N CYS A 111 -6.25 -12.87 3.80
CA CYS A 111 -5.67 -11.70 3.14
C CYS A 111 -6.77 -10.80 2.57
N GLN A 112 -6.54 -9.49 2.62
CA GLN A 112 -7.42 -8.47 2.06
C GLN A 112 -6.61 -7.37 1.36
N LEU A 113 -7.29 -6.65 0.48
CA LEU A 113 -6.72 -5.49 -0.20
C LEU A 113 -6.80 -4.25 0.70
N LYS A 114 -5.70 -3.50 0.75
CA LYS A 114 -5.57 -2.22 1.45
C LYS A 114 -5.09 -1.16 0.46
N PHE A 115 -5.84 -0.08 0.35
CA PHE A 115 -5.41 1.12 -0.35
C PHE A 115 -4.65 2.04 0.60
N GLN A 116 -3.53 2.59 0.14
CA GLN A 116 -2.70 3.47 0.95
C GLN A 116 -2.22 4.64 0.11
N ILE A 117 -2.48 5.85 0.59
CA ILE A 117 -1.87 7.06 0.05
C ILE A 117 -0.48 7.19 0.67
N GLU A 118 0.54 7.41 -0.16
CA GLU A 118 1.92 7.62 0.26
C GLU A 118 2.71 8.35 -0.82
N ALA A 119 3.88 8.87 -0.47
CA ALA A 119 4.75 9.51 -1.44
C ALA A 119 5.55 8.47 -2.21
N GLU A 120 5.78 8.75 -3.49
CA GLU A 120 6.72 8.05 -4.35
C GLU A 120 7.80 9.03 -4.81
N HIS A 121 9.03 8.54 -5.02
CA HIS A 121 10.18 9.37 -5.41
C HIS A 121 10.54 10.52 -4.43
N PHE A 122 10.12 10.41 -3.16
CA PHE A 122 10.45 11.38 -2.12
C PHE A 122 11.62 10.88 -1.26
N ASP A 123 12.73 11.59 -1.30
CA ASP A 123 13.96 11.24 -0.59
C ASP A 123 14.48 12.40 0.30
N SER A 124 15.62 12.20 0.95
CA SER A 124 16.22 13.19 1.85
C SER A 124 16.58 14.52 1.16
N SER A 125 16.74 14.57 -0.17
CA SER A 125 16.99 15.80 -0.90
C SER A 125 15.76 16.71 -0.96
N HIS A 126 14.56 16.12 -0.83
CA HIS A 126 13.26 16.79 -0.79
C HIS A 126 12.86 17.20 0.63
N LEU A 127 13.71 16.98 1.65
CA LEU A 127 13.37 17.30 3.04
C LEU A 127 13.51 18.81 3.35
N THR A 128 12.66 19.60 2.71
CA THR A 128 12.52 21.05 2.89
C THR A 128 11.11 21.40 3.33
N SER A 129 10.93 22.56 3.97
CA SER A 129 9.61 23.00 4.39
C SER A 129 8.62 23.12 3.20
N ALA A 130 9.04 23.73 2.09
CA ALA A 130 8.21 23.88 0.89
C ALA A 130 7.81 22.54 0.28
N SER A 131 8.75 21.60 0.10
CA SER A 131 8.44 20.27 -0.46
C SER A 131 7.50 19.47 0.43
N LEU A 132 7.64 19.57 1.76
CA LEU A 132 6.73 18.92 2.70
C LEU A 132 5.34 19.57 2.67
N PHE A 133 5.27 20.90 2.53
CA PHE A 133 3.99 21.62 2.34
C PHE A 133 3.29 21.22 1.04
N GLN A 134 4.04 21.10 -0.04
CA GLN A 134 3.51 20.61 -1.32
C GLN A 134 2.96 19.19 -1.16
N LEU A 135 3.74 18.27 -0.60
CA LEU A 135 3.30 16.89 -0.38
C LEU A 135 2.06 16.79 0.54
N HIS A 136 2.01 17.59 1.60
CA HIS A 136 0.81 17.74 2.44
C HIS A 136 -0.40 18.15 1.59
N THR A 137 -0.27 19.21 0.79
CA THR A 137 -1.33 19.68 -0.11
C THR A 137 -1.76 18.60 -1.10
N GLU A 138 -0.81 17.91 -1.73
CA GLU A 138 -1.07 16.82 -2.67
C GLU A 138 -1.82 15.66 -2.01
N PHE A 139 -1.48 15.29 -0.76
CA PHE A 139 -2.22 14.26 -0.04
C PHE A 139 -3.66 14.66 0.25
N ASP A 140 -3.91 15.92 0.61
CA ASP A 140 -5.27 16.41 0.86
C ASP A 140 -6.10 16.44 -0.42
N GLU A 141 -5.53 16.91 -1.52
CA GLU A 141 -6.18 16.92 -2.83
C GLU A 141 -6.45 15.49 -3.33
N LEU A 142 -5.46 14.61 -3.22
CA LEU A 142 -5.62 13.21 -3.61
C LEU A 142 -6.69 12.49 -2.79
N LEU A 143 -6.71 12.69 -1.47
CA LEU A 143 -7.75 12.15 -0.60
C LEU A 143 -9.14 12.67 -1.00
N SER A 144 -9.25 13.97 -1.25
CA SER A 144 -10.49 14.60 -1.73
C SER A 144 -10.96 13.98 -3.05
N ASP A 145 -10.08 13.82 -4.03
CA ASP A 145 -10.44 13.28 -5.33
C ASP A 145 -10.81 11.79 -5.28
N LEU A 146 -10.10 11.01 -4.47
CA LEU A 146 -10.41 9.59 -4.23
C LEU A 146 -11.75 9.39 -3.51
N SER A 147 -12.18 10.35 -2.69
CA SER A 147 -13.47 10.32 -2.00
C SER A 147 -14.66 10.55 -2.94
N GLY A 148 -14.39 11.05 -4.15
CA GLY A 148 -15.39 11.37 -5.15
C GLY A 148 -16.19 12.63 -4.84
N PHE A 149 -16.84 13.15 -5.87
CA PHE A 149 -17.54 14.45 -5.84
C PHE A 149 -18.52 14.62 -4.67
N PHE A 150 -19.27 13.56 -4.32
CA PHE A 150 -20.27 13.65 -3.25
C PHE A 150 -19.61 13.90 -1.89
N VAL A 151 -18.57 13.14 -1.55
CA VAL A 151 -17.89 13.28 -0.27
C VAL A 151 -17.10 14.58 -0.26
N SER A 152 -16.34 14.88 -1.32
CA SER A 152 -15.49 16.09 -1.33
C SER A 152 -16.25 17.41 -1.38
N LYS A 153 -17.43 17.49 -2.02
CA LYS A 153 -18.17 18.75 -2.17
C LYS A 153 -19.37 18.92 -1.25
N LEU A 154 -20.04 17.83 -0.86
CA LEU A 154 -21.26 17.91 -0.07
C LEU A 154 -21.07 17.45 1.37
N MET A 155 -20.14 16.53 1.60
CA MET A 155 -19.93 15.89 2.90
C MET A 155 -18.46 15.94 3.31
N SER A 156 -17.76 17.04 3.02
CA SER A 156 -16.31 17.16 3.24
C SER A 156 -15.91 17.02 4.71
N PHE A 157 -16.84 17.30 5.63
CA PHE A 157 -16.68 17.05 7.06
C PHE A 157 -16.55 15.56 7.44
N LEU A 158 -16.83 14.64 6.50
CA LEU A 158 -16.57 13.21 6.67
C LEU A 158 -15.15 12.81 6.25
N LEU A 159 -14.41 13.71 5.59
CA LEU A 159 -13.03 13.45 5.24
C LEU A 159 -12.17 13.51 6.50
N PRO A 160 -11.17 12.61 6.61
CA PRO A 160 -10.23 12.68 7.70
C PRO A 160 -9.43 13.99 7.65
N GLU A 161 -9.21 14.61 8.81
CA GLU A 161 -8.40 15.81 8.92
C GLU A 161 -6.91 15.44 8.90
N GLN A 162 -6.17 16.05 7.99
CA GLN A 162 -4.74 15.89 7.85
C GLN A 162 -3.99 17.01 8.58
N LYS A 163 -3.03 16.65 9.44
CA LYS A 163 -2.19 17.61 10.20
C LYS A 163 -0.81 17.84 9.60
N GLY A 164 -0.43 17.06 8.60
CA GLY A 164 0.86 17.11 7.96
C GLY A 164 1.27 15.74 7.44
N VAL A 165 2.55 15.39 7.58
CA VAL A 165 3.08 14.12 7.08
C VAL A 165 3.74 13.28 8.17
N LEU A 166 3.71 11.97 7.99
CA LEU A 166 4.40 10.98 8.78
C LEU A 166 5.51 10.38 7.92
N ILE A 167 6.76 10.50 8.36
CA ILE A 167 7.93 9.95 7.68
C ILE A 167 8.53 8.85 8.54
N GLU A 168 8.70 7.68 7.95
CA GLU A 168 9.48 6.59 8.53
C GLU A 168 10.89 6.61 7.93
N PHE A 169 11.90 6.54 8.79
CA PHE A 169 13.30 6.51 8.42
C PHE A 169 13.89 5.12 8.67
N SER A 170 14.99 4.79 7.98
CA SER A 170 15.71 3.53 8.16
C SER A 170 16.39 3.41 9.53
N GLN A 171 16.61 4.54 10.21
CA GLN A 171 17.24 4.64 11.53
C GLN A 171 16.61 5.77 12.33
N PRO A 172 16.70 5.75 13.67
CA PRO A 172 16.21 6.86 14.48
C PRO A 172 16.86 8.19 14.11
N VAL A 173 16.02 9.23 14.02
CA VAL A 173 16.43 10.61 13.73
C VAL A 173 15.78 11.57 14.71
N SER A 174 16.35 12.76 14.84
CA SER A 174 15.75 13.87 15.57
C SER A 174 15.96 15.18 14.82
N PHE A 175 15.03 16.12 15.02
CA PHE A 175 15.05 17.44 14.43
C PHE A 175 14.97 18.50 15.53
N SER A 176 15.58 19.67 15.30
CA SER A 176 15.51 20.80 16.24
C SER A 176 14.19 21.58 16.17
N ASN A 177 13.37 21.33 15.14
CA ASN A 177 12.09 22.00 14.94
C ASN A 177 11.01 21.43 15.86
N LYS A 178 10.35 22.29 16.64
CA LYS A 178 9.29 21.92 17.61
C LYS A 178 8.02 21.36 16.96
N GLN A 179 7.81 21.60 15.67
CA GLN A 179 6.69 21.06 14.90
C GLN A 179 6.92 19.61 14.47
N ILE A 180 8.13 19.08 14.69
CA ILE A 180 8.50 17.71 14.35
C ILE A 180 8.61 16.89 15.63
N LYS A 181 7.90 15.76 15.69
CA LYS A 181 7.94 14.83 16.82
C LYS A 181 8.36 13.46 16.31
N CYS A 182 9.49 12.96 16.81
CA CYS A 182 10.02 11.65 16.44
C CYS A 182 9.89 10.66 17.60
N GLU A 183 9.47 9.45 17.27
CA GLU A 183 9.41 8.28 18.14
C GLU A 183 10.05 7.12 17.37
N ASP A 184 11.19 6.64 17.87
CA ASP A 184 12.09 5.71 17.19
C ASP A 184 12.44 6.16 15.76
N THR A 185 12.02 5.39 14.75
CA THR A 185 12.25 5.65 13.32
C THR A 185 11.16 6.51 12.68
N VAL A 186 10.09 6.84 13.40
CA VAL A 186 8.92 7.50 12.84
C VAL A 186 8.85 8.94 13.34
N CYS A 187 8.77 9.88 12.41
CA CYS A 187 8.62 11.30 12.71
C CYS A 187 7.32 11.85 12.12
N LYS A 188 6.56 12.58 12.95
CA LYS A 188 5.38 13.35 12.56
C LYS A 188 5.77 14.80 12.38
N PHE A 189 5.51 15.33 11.20
CA PHE A 189 5.74 16.72 10.83
C PHE A 189 4.39 17.42 10.81
N ALA A 190 4.14 18.29 11.77
CA ALA A 190 2.99 19.20 11.72
C ALA A 190 3.29 20.29 10.70
N ILE A 191 2.44 20.42 9.67
CA ILE A 191 2.65 21.37 8.58
C ILE A 191 1.56 22.42 8.64
N ASP A 192 1.95 23.68 8.46
CA ASP A 192 1.05 24.82 8.36
C ASP A 192 1.40 25.68 7.14
N SER A 193 0.57 26.68 6.86
CA SER A 193 0.72 27.55 5.69
C SER A 193 2.00 28.39 5.67
N ALA A 194 2.68 28.57 6.81
CA ALA A 194 3.96 29.29 6.84
C ALA A 194 5.10 28.52 6.16
N TRP A 195 4.91 27.23 5.88
CA TRP A 195 5.92 26.37 5.24
C TRP A 195 5.95 26.52 3.71
N GLN A 196 4.88 27.06 3.10
CA GLN A 196 4.69 27.12 1.65
C GLN A 196 5.86 27.79 0.91
N ASP A 197 6.32 28.95 1.39
CA ASP A 197 7.39 29.72 0.75
C ASP A 197 8.76 29.51 1.42
N SER A 198 8.85 28.58 2.38
CA SER A 198 10.07 28.34 3.16
C SER A 198 10.97 27.33 2.47
N THR A 199 12.14 27.78 2.02
CA THR A 199 13.20 26.90 1.47
C THR A 199 14.11 26.33 2.56
N MET A 200 13.73 26.44 3.84
CA MET A 200 14.52 25.92 4.95
C MET A 200 14.69 24.40 4.80
N LYS A 201 15.94 23.97 4.64
CA LYS A 201 16.30 22.55 4.75
C LYS A 201 16.13 22.11 6.19
N LEU A 202 15.45 20.98 6.38
CA LEU A 202 15.29 20.38 7.70
C LEU A 202 16.49 19.47 7.96
N LEU A 203 17.36 19.91 8.87
CA LEU A 203 18.55 19.14 9.24
C LEU A 203 18.17 18.10 10.30
N SER A 204 18.37 16.83 9.97
CA SER A 204 18.27 15.71 10.91
C SER A 204 19.58 15.54 11.69
N SER A 205 19.51 14.89 12.84
CA SER A 205 20.68 14.47 13.63
C SER A 205 21.47 13.31 13.00
N ASN A 206 20.89 12.62 12.02
CA ASN A 206 21.50 11.51 11.29
C ASN A 206 21.24 11.70 9.80
N ASP A 207 22.29 12.09 9.07
CA ASP A 207 22.29 12.36 7.64
C ASP A 207 22.32 11.09 6.78
N ARG A 208 22.60 9.93 7.40
CA ARG A 208 22.60 8.61 6.75
C ARG A 208 21.27 7.89 6.85
N ALA A 209 20.32 8.42 7.61
CA ALA A 209 18.99 7.86 7.71
C ALA A 209 18.23 8.14 6.41
N GLU A 210 18.02 7.09 5.62
CA GLU A 210 17.19 7.12 4.41
C GLU A 210 15.69 7.14 4.77
N ILE A 211 14.89 7.80 3.94
CA ILE A 211 13.43 7.75 4.03
C ILE A 211 12.94 6.40 3.52
N VAL A 212 12.14 5.71 4.34
CA VAL A 212 11.53 4.41 4.02
C VAL A 212 10.12 4.60 3.49
N THR A 213 9.28 5.40 4.18
CA THR A 213 7.95 5.77 3.69
C THR A 213 7.58 7.19 4.10
N VAL A 214 6.73 7.83 3.31
CA VAL A 214 6.08 9.10 3.68
C VAL A 214 4.57 8.97 3.45
N LYS A 215 3.78 9.26 4.47
CA LYS A 215 2.32 9.06 4.49
C LYS A 215 1.61 10.30 5.01
N PRO A 216 0.32 10.50 4.69
CA PRO A 216 -0.48 11.53 5.33
C PRO A 216 -0.57 11.26 6.83
N TRP A 217 -0.36 12.30 7.65
CA TRP A 217 -0.65 12.23 9.07
C TRP A 217 -2.09 12.65 9.32
N ILE A 218 -2.96 11.66 9.41
CA ILE A 218 -4.37 11.81 9.76
C ILE A 218 -4.52 11.78 11.29
N GLU A 219 -5.22 12.75 11.86
CA GLU A 219 -5.63 12.69 13.26
C GLU A 219 -6.88 11.80 13.42
N LYS A 220 -6.90 11.02 14.50
CA LYS A 220 -8.03 10.13 14.85
C LYS A 220 -9.10 10.88 15.62
#